data_AF-A0A8T6L518-F1
#
_entry.id   AF-A0A8T6L518-F1
#
_cell.length_a   1.000
_cell.length_b   1.000
_cell.length_c   1.000
_cell.angle_alpha   90.00
_cell.angle_beta   90.00
_cell.angle_gamma   90.00
#
_symmetry.space_group_name_H-M   'P 1'
#
loop_
_entity.id
_entity.type
_entity.pdbx_description
1 polymer ?
#
loop_
_entity_poly.entity_id
_entity_poly.type
_entity_poly.pdbx_seq_one_letter_code
_entity_poly.pdbx_strand_id
1 'polypeptide(L)'
;MPGAARHAARGGDQHLVPSAGERRPTGAITGRNTLQQHRIHASESGTAAAGRPAAMIPLARANAALILFIIAACTEQETPMPDLKPPSQPPMAEMRPHTYTHHGITVEDPFHWLKDDSYPTVDDADVLAYLEAENRYFETAMAPHAALVDSLFKEVKARQQPDEASVPVREGAWFYQWRYEEDGQYRIWSRWPADVPDARLAPTEDAETILDEPELAKGLEYFRLGALAVSNGGQLMAYSTDTNGSERFRLVVKDLGSDELLEDAIEDTIGTPVWAADDSAFLYTVVDDNWRPYQVRRHRLGESAAEDAIVYEESDPGFFVGISASASKQHIIIHTADHVTSEAYLIPADDLDAKPRLVAPRRAGHEYSVDHQGDRFIIRTNDRHKNTRLAAATGDDLSETAWTSLLEGSDALYIRSFQPFADFIAVQERVDGLDQIRLIDRAGQSAHIDFPEAAYAVNLGNNPEFQTRSLRLNYTSMVTPDTVYDYHLDDGELESRKVRQIPSGYDASLYITERLSVPARDGAKVPVSIVRRKETPTDGSAPLYLYAYGAYGHAIPPSFSASRLSLLDRGFIAAIAHIRGGDDLGYHWYEAGKLTRR
;
A
#
# COMPACT_ATOMS: atom_id res chain seq x y z
N MET A 1 74.13 -3.55 25.01
CA MET A 1 74.69 -3.38 23.65
C MET A 1 73.52 -3.35 22.67
N PRO A 2 73.56 -2.45 21.68
CA PRO A 2 72.45 -1.67 21.10
C PRO A 2 71.84 -2.39 19.88
N GLY A 3 70.78 -1.97 19.18
CA GLY A 3 70.20 -0.65 18.92
C GLY A 3 70.41 -0.25 17.45
N ALA A 4 69.29 -0.06 16.72
CA ALA A 4 69.11 0.65 15.42
C ALA A 4 69.68 -0.04 14.13
N ALA A 5 69.14 0.11 12.90
CA ALA A 5 68.24 1.10 12.31
C ALA A 5 67.61 0.64 10.95
N ARG A 6 66.36 1.09 10.70
CA ARG A 6 65.76 1.77 9.50
C ARG A 6 65.59 1.12 8.09
N HIS A 7 64.30 1.17 7.68
CA HIS A 7 63.68 1.56 6.39
C HIS A 7 63.83 0.72 5.09
N ALA A 8 62.70 0.28 4.52
CA ALA A 8 61.98 0.97 3.42
C ALA A 8 60.68 0.22 3.01
N ALA A 9 59.73 0.96 2.43
CA ALA A 9 58.34 0.60 2.14
C ALA A 9 58.10 -0.13 0.80
N ARG A 10 56.94 -0.81 0.66
CA ARG A 10 55.88 -0.60 -0.36
C ARG A 10 54.93 -1.80 -0.50
N GLY A 11 53.62 -1.50 -0.47
CA GLY A 11 52.69 -1.89 -1.54
C GLY A 11 51.78 -3.11 -1.34
N GLY A 12 50.46 -2.83 -1.29
CA GLY A 12 49.47 -3.60 -2.04
C GLY A 12 48.57 -4.54 -1.25
N ASP A 13 47.49 -4.00 -0.66
CA ASP A 13 46.30 -4.79 -0.33
C ASP A 13 45.48 -4.99 -1.61
N GLN A 14 45.26 -6.27 -1.98
CA GLN A 14 44.31 -6.66 -3.01
C GLN A 14 43.08 -7.30 -2.37
N HIS A 15 41.95 -6.75 -2.78
CA HIS A 15 40.56 -7.14 -2.61
C HIS A 15 40.29 -8.65 -2.57
N LEU A 16 39.46 -9.05 -1.60
CA LEU A 16 38.64 -10.27 -1.68
C LEU A 16 37.17 -9.87 -1.59
N VAL A 17 36.47 -10.06 -2.71
CA VAL A 17 35.02 -10.02 -2.87
C VAL A 17 34.43 -11.34 -2.38
N PRO A 18 33.33 -11.36 -1.60
CA PRO A 18 32.47 -12.53 -1.52
C PRO A 18 31.29 -12.40 -2.49
N SER A 19 31.14 -13.43 -3.33
CA SER A 19 30.05 -13.62 -4.27
C SER A 19 28.72 -13.98 -3.58
N ALA A 20 27.64 -13.60 -4.25
CA ALA A 20 26.23 -13.69 -3.88
C ALA A 20 25.69 -15.10 -3.55
N GLY A 21 24.54 -15.10 -2.86
CA GLY A 21 23.49 -16.09 -3.09
C GLY A 21 22.71 -16.54 -1.86
N GLU A 22 21.81 -15.71 -1.31
CA GLU A 22 20.68 -16.22 -0.52
C GLU A 22 19.42 -15.38 -0.74
N ARG A 23 18.39 -16.06 -1.27
CA ARG A 23 17.06 -15.53 -1.58
C ARG A 23 16.24 -15.39 -0.30
N ARG A 24 15.65 -14.23 -0.06
CA ARG A 24 14.63 -14.01 1.00
C ARG A 24 13.56 -13.06 0.47
N PRO A 25 12.26 -13.33 0.70
CA PRO A 25 11.20 -12.44 0.22
C PRO A 25 11.04 -11.26 1.18
N THR A 26 11.11 -10.03 0.67
CA THR A 26 10.71 -8.83 1.42
C THR A 26 10.16 -7.77 0.46
N GLY A 27 8.84 -7.59 0.48
CA GLY A 27 8.18 -6.38 0.00
C GLY A 27 7.90 -5.46 1.18
N ALA A 28 8.26 -4.18 1.04
CA ALA A 28 7.67 -3.02 1.74
C ALA A 28 8.58 -1.77 1.53
N ILE A 29 8.64 -1.23 0.31
CA ILE A 29 9.08 0.16 0.10
C ILE A 29 8.21 0.78 -1.00
N THR A 30 7.00 1.19 -0.65
CA THR A 30 6.29 2.36 -1.21
C THR A 30 5.11 2.67 -0.29
N GLY A 31 5.22 3.75 0.48
CA GLY A 31 4.11 4.30 1.26
C GLY A 31 3.10 5.01 0.35
N ARG A 32 2.23 4.24 -0.30
CA ARG A 32 0.84 4.63 -0.63
C ARG A 32 -0.03 3.41 -0.33
N ASN A 33 -0.68 3.43 0.82
CA ASN A 33 -1.59 2.37 1.26
C ASN A 33 -2.83 2.33 0.35
N THR A 34 -2.91 1.33 -0.51
CA THR A 34 -4.17 0.82 -1.07
C THR A 34 -4.25 -0.66 -0.74
N LEU A 35 -4.82 -0.97 0.43
CA LEU A 35 -5.21 -2.32 0.82
C LEU A 35 -6.65 -2.58 0.34
N GLN A 36 -6.84 -3.52 -0.58
CA GLN A 36 -8.15 -4.14 -0.80
C GLN A 36 -7.97 -5.62 -1.16
N GLN A 37 -8.45 -6.50 -0.29
CA GLN A 37 -8.46 -7.95 -0.45
C GLN A 37 -9.81 -8.44 -0.99
N HIS A 38 -9.75 -9.06 -2.17
CA HIS A 38 -10.43 -10.27 -2.66
C HIS A 38 -11.89 -10.57 -2.24
N ARG A 39 -12.76 -10.71 -3.26
CA ARG A 39 -14.03 -11.47 -3.22
C ARG A 39 -14.15 -12.33 -4.48
N ILE A 40 -14.56 -13.59 -4.28
CA ILE A 40 -15.06 -14.52 -5.30
C ILE A 40 -16.39 -15.08 -4.76
N HIS A 41 -17.50 -14.97 -5.53
CA HIS A 41 -18.22 -16.14 -6.06
C HIS A 41 -19.50 -15.77 -6.84
N ALA A 42 -19.91 -16.74 -7.66
CA ALA A 42 -20.89 -16.68 -8.73
C ALA A 42 -22.28 -17.21 -8.32
N SER A 43 -23.23 -16.80 -9.18
CA SER A 43 -24.46 -17.45 -9.68
C SER A 43 -25.68 -17.73 -8.77
N GLU A 44 -26.77 -17.08 -9.21
CA GLU A 44 -28.06 -17.63 -9.66
C GLU A 44 -29.21 -18.04 -8.72
N SER A 45 -30.29 -17.27 -8.91
CA SER A 45 -31.69 -17.67 -9.13
C SER A 45 -32.65 -17.86 -7.94
N GLY A 46 -33.85 -17.29 -8.08
CA GLY A 46 -34.95 -17.43 -7.12
C GLY A 46 -36.11 -16.45 -7.31
N THR A 47 -36.94 -16.70 -8.31
CA THR A 47 -38.19 -16.03 -8.75
C THR A 47 -39.23 -15.67 -7.68
N ALA A 48 -40.05 -14.63 -7.93
CA ALA A 48 -41.53 -14.71 -7.92
C ALA A 48 -42.28 -13.46 -8.45
N ALA A 49 -43.23 -13.72 -9.38
CA ALA A 49 -44.59 -13.16 -9.56
C ALA A 49 -44.80 -11.63 -9.75
N ALA A 50 -45.75 -11.11 -10.54
CA ALA A 50 -46.75 -11.60 -11.50
C ALA A 50 -47.43 -10.35 -12.14
N GLY A 51 -47.93 -10.44 -13.38
CA GLY A 51 -48.80 -9.41 -13.97
C GLY A 51 -49.08 -9.57 -15.48
N ARG A 52 -50.23 -10.17 -15.81
CA ARG A 52 -50.86 -10.35 -17.14
C ARG A 52 -51.69 -9.10 -17.55
N PRO A 53 -52.42 -9.04 -18.71
CA PRO A 53 -52.27 -9.65 -20.06
C PRO A 53 -52.63 -8.68 -21.24
N ALA A 54 -52.53 -9.18 -22.51
CA ALA A 54 -53.37 -8.93 -23.72
C ALA A 54 -52.47 -8.93 -24.99
N ALA A 55 -52.81 -9.47 -26.17
CA ALA A 55 -54.04 -9.92 -26.81
C ALA A 55 -53.73 -10.98 -27.91
N MET A 56 -54.75 -11.75 -28.32
CA MET A 56 -54.76 -12.72 -29.43
C MET A 56 -55.18 -12.08 -30.77
N ILE A 57 -54.84 -12.75 -31.91
CA ILE A 57 -55.58 -12.97 -33.21
C ILE A 57 -54.58 -13.11 -34.41
N PRO A 58 -54.79 -13.93 -35.49
CA PRO A 58 -54.09 -15.21 -35.64
C PRO A 58 -53.49 -15.50 -37.06
N LEU A 59 -52.93 -16.70 -37.21
CA LEU A 59 -52.85 -17.60 -38.39
C LEU A 59 -52.35 -17.08 -39.77
N ALA A 60 -51.22 -17.63 -40.24
CA ALA A 60 -51.14 -18.49 -41.44
C ALA A 60 -49.75 -19.11 -41.69
N ARG A 61 -49.75 -20.46 -41.76
CA ARG A 61 -48.96 -21.45 -42.55
C ARG A 61 -47.87 -20.91 -43.52
N ALA A 62 -46.75 -21.57 -43.84
CA ALA A 62 -46.10 -22.84 -43.49
C ALA A 62 -44.75 -22.90 -44.28
N ASN A 63 -43.91 -23.91 -43.97
CA ASN A 63 -42.64 -24.36 -44.61
C ASN A 63 -41.38 -23.86 -43.88
N ALA A 64 -40.88 -24.56 -42.86
CA ALA A 64 -40.20 -25.87 -42.88
C ALA A 64 -38.84 -25.83 -43.62
N ALA A 65 -37.80 -25.44 -42.87
CA ALA A 65 -36.41 -25.86 -43.10
C ALA A 65 -35.78 -26.15 -41.73
N LEU A 66 -35.27 -27.37 -41.61
CA LEU A 66 -34.81 -28.06 -40.41
C LEU A 66 -33.44 -27.52 -39.98
N ILE A 67 -33.34 -26.86 -38.83
CA ILE A 67 -32.07 -26.64 -38.11
C ILE A 67 -32.22 -27.30 -36.74
N LEU A 68 -31.46 -28.37 -36.57
CA LEU A 68 -31.40 -29.21 -35.38
C LEU A 68 -30.60 -28.45 -34.30
N PHE A 69 -31.28 -27.73 -33.40
CA PHE A 69 -30.67 -27.27 -32.16
C PHE A 69 -30.60 -28.45 -31.18
N ILE A 70 -29.40 -28.97 -30.96
CA ILE A 70 -29.11 -29.83 -29.81
C ILE A 70 -29.11 -28.92 -28.59
N ILE A 71 -30.25 -28.84 -27.89
CA ILE A 71 -30.29 -28.34 -26.52
C ILE A 71 -29.70 -29.47 -25.67
N ALA A 72 -28.39 -29.44 -25.45
CA ALA A 72 -27.79 -30.15 -24.34
C ALA A 72 -28.25 -29.41 -23.08
N ALA A 73 -29.30 -29.93 -22.44
CA ALA A 73 -29.60 -29.57 -21.07
C ALA A 73 -28.39 -29.98 -20.22
N CYS A 74 -27.54 -29.02 -19.86
CA CYS A 74 -26.68 -29.17 -18.69
C CYS A 74 -27.59 -29.18 -17.47
N THR A 75 -28.13 -30.35 -17.15
CA THR A 75 -28.46 -30.65 -15.76
C THR A 75 -27.14 -30.59 -15.01
N GLU A 76 -26.94 -29.58 -14.17
CA GLU A 76 -26.00 -29.67 -13.06
C GLU A 76 -26.41 -30.92 -12.26
N GLN A 77 -25.69 -32.01 -12.51
CA GLN A 77 -25.62 -33.06 -11.54
C GLN A 77 -24.81 -32.46 -10.39
N GLU A 78 -25.49 -32.00 -9.35
CA GLU A 78 -24.92 -31.99 -8.01
C GLU A 78 -24.43 -33.43 -7.77
N THR A 79 -23.15 -33.68 -8.03
CA THR A 79 -22.49 -34.88 -7.52
C THR A 79 -22.67 -34.81 -6.01
N PRO A 80 -23.41 -35.75 -5.39
CA PRO A 80 -23.53 -35.76 -3.95
C PRO A 80 -22.12 -35.84 -3.41
N MET A 81 -21.75 -34.87 -2.56
CA MET A 81 -20.50 -34.96 -1.83
C MET A 81 -20.43 -36.36 -1.21
N PRO A 82 -19.32 -37.10 -1.39
CA PRO A 82 -19.18 -38.38 -0.73
C PRO A 82 -19.48 -38.19 0.75
N ASP A 83 -20.20 -39.16 1.34
CA ASP A 83 -20.46 -39.24 2.77
C ASP A 83 -19.11 -39.44 3.48
N LEU A 84 -18.38 -38.34 3.64
CA LEU A 84 -17.07 -38.29 4.24
C LEU A 84 -17.30 -38.23 5.75
N LYS A 85 -17.30 -39.41 6.37
CA LYS A 85 -16.97 -39.48 7.79
C LYS A 85 -15.66 -38.71 8.01
N PRO A 86 -15.60 -37.83 9.04
CA PRO A 86 -14.42 -37.03 9.29
C PRO A 86 -13.20 -37.94 9.47
N PRO A 87 -12.04 -37.65 8.86
CA PRO A 87 -10.80 -38.20 9.38
C PRO A 87 -10.66 -37.67 10.81
N SER A 88 -10.63 -38.58 11.79
CA SER A 88 -10.55 -38.21 13.22
C SER A 88 -9.18 -37.63 13.62
N GLN A 89 -8.26 -37.50 12.66
CA GLN A 89 -6.90 -37.03 12.85
C GLN A 89 -6.49 -36.10 11.70
N PRO A 90 -5.64 -35.09 11.98
CA PRO A 90 -5.08 -34.23 10.95
C PRO A 90 -4.23 -35.04 9.95
N PRO A 91 -4.12 -34.58 8.68
CA PRO A 91 -3.18 -35.15 7.73
C PRO A 91 -1.76 -35.15 8.29
N MET A 92 -1.01 -36.22 8.02
CA MET A 92 0.39 -36.31 8.41
C MET A 92 1.24 -36.24 7.15
N ALA A 93 2.06 -35.19 7.01
CA ALA A 93 3.03 -35.09 5.94
C ALA A 93 4.03 -36.25 6.02
N GLU A 94 4.35 -36.87 4.88
CA GLU A 94 5.41 -37.87 4.79
C GLU A 94 6.75 -37.23 5.15
N MET A 95 7.55 -37.90 5.98
CA MET A 95 8.94 -37.49 6.24
C MET A 95 9.84 -38.10 5.16
N ARG A 96 10.43 -37.26 4.31
CA ARG A 96 11.35 -37.69 3.24
C ARG A 96 12.77 -37.25 3.57
N PRO A 97 13.78 -38.14 3.62
CA PRO A 97 15.14 -37.75 3.95
C PRO A 97 15.66 -36.63 3.04
N HIS A 98 15.89 -35.46 3.63
CA HIS A 98 16.51 -34.33 2.96
C HIS A 98 17.37 -33.57 3.97
N THR A 99 18.55 -33.16 3.52
CA THR A 99 19.49 -32.40 4.33
C THR A 99 20.17 -31.34 3.47
N TYR A 100 20.43 -30.19 4.06
CA TYR A 100 21.27 -29.15 3.45
C TYR A 100 22.36 -28.73 4.44
N THR A 101 23.50 -28.29 3.91
CA THR A 101 24.64 -27.83 4.71
C THR A 101 24.91 -26.37 4.43
N HIS A 102 24.96 -25.56 5.49
CA HIS A 102 25.35 -24.16 5.41
C HIS A 102 26.36 -23.84 6.51
N HIS A 103 27.46 -23.16 6.17
CA HIS A 103 28.59 -22.87 7.08
C HIS A 103 29.12 -24.10 7.86
N GLY A 104 29.10 -25.28 7.25
CA GLY A 104 29.53 -26.54 7.88
C GLY A 104 28.52 -27.13 8.87
N ILE A 105 27.33 -26.55 8.99
CA ILE A 105 26.23 -27.07 9.81
C ILE A 105 25.25 -27.78 8.87
N THR A 106 25.02 -29.07 9.10
CA THR A 106 24.02 -29.85 8.37
C THR A 106 22.70 -29.82 9.14
N VAL A 107 21.62 -29.45 8.45
CA VAL A 107 20.25 -29.45 8.96
C VAL A 107 19.45 -30.50 8.22
N GLU A 108 18.64 -31.26 8.95
CA GLU A 108 17.65 -32.17 8.38
C GLU A 108 16.32 -31.44 8.23
N ASP A 109 15.72 -31.51 7.04
CA ASP A 109 14.41 -30.96 6.74
C ASP A 109 13.57 -32.01 6.03
N PRO A 110 12.91 -32.93 6.76
CA PRO A 110 12.19 -34.03 6.15
C PRO A 110 10.93 -33.59 5.38
N PHE A 111 10.56 -32.31 5.43
CA PHE A 111 9.39 -31.73 4.76
C PHE A 111 9.77 -30.82 3.60
N HIS A 112 11.05 -30.79 3.21
CA HIS A 112 11.54 -30.00 2.08
C HIS A 112 10.73 -30.20 0.80
N TRP A 113 10.22 -31.42 0.59
CA TRP A 113 9.41 -31.79 -0.57
C TRP A 113 8.08 -31.00 -0.69
N LEU A 114 7.60 -30.35 0.38
CA LEU A 114 6.43 -29.46 0.31
C LEU A 114 6.72 -28.15 -0.44
N LYS A 115 7.99 -27.82 -0.64
CA LYS A 115 8.42 -26.74 -1.53
C LYS A 115 8.53 -27.30 -2.94
N ASP A 116 7.55 -26.97 -3.78
CA ASP A 116 7.60 -27.27 -5.21
C ASP A 116 8.72 -26.43 -5.87
N ASP A 117 9.66 -27.09 -6.55
CA ASP A 117 10.77 -26.45 -7.25
C ASP A 117 10.33 -25.80 -8.58
N SER A 118 9.12 -26.14 -9.08
CA SER A 118 8.50 -25.53 -10.27
C SER A 118 7.89 -24.14 -10.00
N TYR A 119 7.86 -23.67 -8.74
CA TYR A 119 7.23 -22.39 -8.35
C TYR A 119 7.72 -21.23 -9.26
N PRO A 120 6.81 -20.40 -9.81
CA PRO A 120 5.41 -20.20 -9.39
C PRO A 120 4.39 -21.20 -9.92
N THR A 121 4.79 -22.13 -10.79
CA THR A 121 3.90 -23.24 -11.19
C THR A 121 3.93 -24.28 -10.08
N VAL A 122 2.77 -24.62 -9.51
CA VAL A 122 2.65 -25.68 -8.51
C VAL A 122 1.98 -26.87 -9.17
N ASP A 123 2.77 -27.88 -9.54
CA ASP A 123 2.33 -29.05 -10.29
C ASP A 123 2.83 -30.39 -9.73
N ASP A 124 3.58 -30.37 -8.62
CA ASP A 124 3.94 -31.59 -7.91
C ASP A 124 2.71 -32.25 -7.28
N ALA A 125 2.46 -33.50 -7.70
CA ALA A 125 1.27 -34.26 -7.32
C ALA A 125 1.22 -34.59 -5.82
N ASP A 126 2.37 -34.81 -5.18
CA ASP A 126 2.40 -35.11 -3.74
C ASP A 126 2.09 -33.85 -2.94
N VAL A 127 2.65 -32.70 -3.35
CA VAL A 127 2.38 -31.40 -2.71
C VAL A 127 0.90 -31.08 -2.79
N LEU A 128 0.31 -31.16 -3.99
CA LEU A 128 -1.11 -30.91 -4.20
C LEU A 128 -1.98 -31.89 -3.39
N ALA A 129 -1.65 -33.19 -3.39
CA ALA A 129 -2.39 -34.18 -2.61
C ALA A 129 -2.38 -33.89 -1.11
N TYR A 130 -1.26 -33.39 -0.56
CA TYR A 130 -1.16 -33.00 0.84
C TYR A 130 -1.99 -31.75 1.14
N LEU A 131 -1.89 -30.70 0.31
CA LEU A 131 -2.68 -29.47 0.47
C LEU A 131 -4.18 -29.75 0.37
N GLU A 132 -4.62 -30.61 -0.55
CA GLU A 132 -6.00 -31.05 -0.62
C GLU A 132 -6.45 -31.82 0.63
N ALA A 133 -5.56 -32.63 1.22
CA ALA A 133 -5.86 -33.32 2.47
C ALA A 133 -6.03 -32.35 3.64
N GLU A 134 -5.18 -31.34 3.74
CA GLU A 134 -5.30 -30.27 4.74
C GLU A 134 -6.60 -29.47 4.54
N ASN A 135 -6.94 -29.10 3.30
CA ASN A 135 -8.20 -28.42 2.98
C ASN A 135 -9.41 -29.26 3.40
N ARG A 136 -9.43 -30.57 3.09
CA ARG A 136 -10.53 -31.47 3.53
C ARG A 136 -10.65 -31.54 5.06
N TYR A 137 -9.52 -31.58 5.76
CA TYR A 137 -9.52 -31.57 7.23
C TYR A 137 -10.09 -30.26 7.78
N PHE A 138 -9.65 -29.12 7.24
CA PHE A 138 -10.18 -27.79 7.59
C PHE A 138 -11.69 -27.70 7.39
N GLU A 139 -12.19 -28.04 6.19
CA GLU A 139 -13.62 -27.99 5.87
C GLU A 139 -14.45 -28.84 6.85
N THR A 140 -13.96 -30.03 7.15
CA THR A 140 -14.59 -30.94 8.11
C THR A 140 -14.63 -30.36 9.53
N ALA A 141 -13.52 -29.79 9.99
CA ALA A 141 -13.42 -29.20 11.33
C ALA A 141 -14.27 -27.91 11.46
N MET A 142 -14.43 -27.16 10.38
CA MET A 142 -15.22 -25.93 10.35
C MET A 142 -16.71 -26.14 10.09
N ALA A 143 -17.12 -27.28 9.53
CA ALA A 143 -18.53 -27.57 9.22
C ALA A 143 -19.50 -27.34 10.41
N PRO A 144 -19.20 -27.74 11.67
CA PRO A 144 -20.08 -27.47 12.82
C PRO A 144 -20.25 -25.97 13.13
N HIS A 145 -19.36 -25.12 12.64
CA HIS A 145 -19.35 -23.68 12.87
C HIS A 145 -20.00 -22.88 11.74
N ALA A 146 -20.53 -23.53 10.69
CA ALA A 146 -21.07 -22.86 9.49
C ALA A 146 -22.09 -21.76 9.81
N ALA A 147 -23.01 -21.99 10.75
CA ALA A 147 -24.01 -20.99 11.14
C ALA A 147 -23.38 -19.74 11.81
N LEU A 148 -22.33 -19.92 12.61
CA LEU A 148 -21.60 -18.80 13.20
C LEU A 148 -20.81 -18.04 12.13
N VAL A 149 -20.15 -18.75 11.22
CA VAL A 149 -19.40 -18.15 10.10
C VAL A 149 -20.32 -17.31 9.22
N ASP A 150 -21.50 -17.83 8.86
CA ASP A 150 -22.52 -17.10 8.09
C ASP A 150 -23.03 -15.85 8.83
N SER A 151 -23.29 -15.95 10.14
CA SER A 151 -23.67 -14.78 10.96
C SER A 151 -22.58 -13.71 10.96
N LEU A 152 -21.32 -14.11 11.18
CA LEU A 152 -20.18 -13.18 11.18
C LEU A 152 -19.97 -12.55 9.80
N PHE A 153 -20.10 -13.33 8.73
CA PHE A 153 -20.02 -12.83 7.36
C PHE A 153 -21.10 -11.78 7.08
N LYS A 154 -22.36 -12.05 7.45
CA LYS A 154 -23.47 -11.11 7.30
C LYS A 154 -23.26 -9.82 8.11
N GLU A 155 -22.76 -9.93 9.34
CA GLU A 155 -22.42 -8.78 10.19
C GLU A 155 -21.33 -7.91 9.56
N VAL A 156 -20.24 -8.53 9.09
CA VAL A 156 -19.13 -7.80 8.46
C VAL A 156 -19.58 -7.16 7.14
N LYS A 157 -20.38 -7.87 6.34
CA LYS A 157 -20.97 -7.34 5.10
C LYS A 157 -21.89 -6.15 5.38
N ALA A 158 -22.77 -6.24 6.38
CA ALA A 158 -23.70 -5.18 6.75
C ALA A 158 -23.03 -3.90 7.29
N ARG A 159 -21.74 -3.99 7.68
CA ARG A 159 -20.94 -2.83 8.10
C ARG A 159 -20.25 -2.11 6.94
N GLN A 160 -20.25 -2.71 5.74
CA GLN A 160 -19.65 -2.09 4.57
C GLN A 160 -20.71 -1.29 3.81
N GLN A 161 -20.41 -0.03 3.51
CA GLN A 161 -21.19 0.76 2.58
C GLN A 161 -20.90 0.22 1.16
N PRO A 162 -21.91 -0.22 0.39
CA PRO A 162 -21.67 -0.78 -0.93
C PRO A 162 -21.28 0.29 -1.98
N ASP A 163 -21.94 1.44 -1.97
CA ASP A 163 -21.74 2.57 -2.88
C ASP A 163 -20.69 3.58 -2.35
N GLU A 164 -19.50 3.08 -2.03
CA GLU A 164 -18.44 3.91 -1.44
C GLU A 164 -17.71 4.78 -2.49
N ALA A 165 -17.52 6.08 -2.20
CA ALA A 165 -16.71 7.00 -3.01
C ALA A 165 -15.65 7.73 -2.19
N SER A 166 -14.53 8.12 -2.81
CA SER A 166 -13.52 8.98 -2.15
C SER A 166 -14.01 10.41 -1.96
N VAL A 167 -13.33 11.18 -1.11
CA VAL A 167 -13.46 12.65 -1.17
C VAL A 167 -12.80 13.12 -2.47
N PRO A 168 -13.45 13.98 -3.28
CA PRO A 168 -12.83 14.50 -4.50
C PRO A 168 -11.55 15.26 -4.21
N VAL A 169 -10.53 15.07 -5.04
CA VAL A 169 -9.23 15.72 -4.91
C VAL A 169 -9.06 16.70 -6.06
N ARG A 170 -8.77 17.95 -5.74
CA ARG A 170 -8.41 18.95 -6.76
C ARG A 170 -6.97 18.72 -7.19
N GLU A 171 -6.74 18.68 -8.50
CA GLU A 171 -5.41 18.75 -9.10
C GLU A 171 -5.48 19.59 -10.38
N GLY A 172 -4.84 20.76 -10.35
CA GLY A 172 -4.90 21.74 -11.43
C GLY A 172 -6.33 22.21 -11.73
N ALA A 173 -6.76 21.99 -12.97
CA ALA A 173 -8.06 22.39 -13.49
C ALA A 173 -9.20 21.41 -13.20
N TRP A 174 -8.92 20.29 -12.53
CA TRP A 174 -9.86 19.18 -12.38
C TRP A 174 -10.01 18.73 -10.92
N PHE A 175 -11.20 18.25 -10.58
CA PHE A 175 -11.40 17.34 -9.45
C PHE A 175 -11.36 15.91 -9.94
N TYR A 176 -10.79 15.00 -9.14
CA TYR A 176 -10.73 13.57 -9.39
C TYR A 176 -11.35 12.78 -8.24
N GLN A 177 -12.07 11.71 -8.57
CA GLN A 177 -12.72 10.84 -7.59
C GLN A 177 -12.77 9.40 -8.10
N TRP A 178 -12.68 8.44 -7.18
CA TRP A 178 -13.10 7.07 -7.45
C TRP A 178 -14.40 6.76 -6.69
N ARG A 179 -15.21 5.85 -7.25
CA ARG A 179 -16.43 5.30 -6.63
C ARG A 179 -16.60 3.82 -6.91
N TYR A 180 -17.33 3.13 -6.04
CA TYR A 180 -17.93 1.83 -6.29
C TYR A 180 -19.40 2.01 -6.66
N GLU A 181 -19.91 1.10 -7.48
CA GLU A 181 -21.35 0.89 -7.63
C GLU A 181 -21.85 -0.03 -6.52
N GLU A 182 -23.15 -0.03 -6.22
CA GLU A 182 -23.72 -0.77 -5.09
C GLU A 182 -23.32 -2.27 -5.08
N ASP A 183 -23.32 -2.91 -6.25
CA ASP A 183 -22.87 -4.30 -6.43
C ASP A 183 -21.51 -4.40 -7.14
N GLY A 184 -20.82 -3.28 -7.32
CA GLY A 184 -19.54 -3.20 -8.02
C GLY A 184 -18.38 -3.78 -7.21
N GLN A 185 -17.50 -4.52 -7.86
CA GLN A 185 -16.29 -5.07 -7.25
C GLN A 185 -15.04 -4.22 -7.51
N TYR A 186 -15.13 -3.30 -8.46
CA TYR A 186 -14.04 -2.49 -8.96
C TYR A 186 -14.43 -1.01 -9.03
N ARG A 187 -13.43 -0.13 -9.10
CA ARG A 187 -13.65 1.33 -9.05
C ARG A 187 -13.98 1.90 -10.41
N ILE A 188 -14.82 2.92 -10.40
CA ILE A 188 -15.00 3.85 -11.51
C ILE A 188 -14.31 5.15 -11.13
N TRP A 189 -13.45 5.64 -12.03
CA TRP A 189 -12.70 6.88 -11.85
C TRP A 189 -13.33 7.97 -12.70
N SER A 190 -13.59 9.12 -12.08
CA SER A 190 -14.22 10.26 -12.73
C SER A 190 -13.46 11.55 -12.45
N ARG A 191 -13.66 12.53 -13.33
CA ARG A 191 -13.20 13.90 -13.12
C ARG A 191 -14.23 14.93 -13.58
N TRP A 192 -14.10 16.16 -13.10
CA TRP A 192 -14.91 17.31 -13.55
C TRP A 192 -14.15 18.63 -13.33
N PRO A 193 -14.53 19.73 -14.01
CA PRO A 193 -13.87 21.01 -13.86
C PRO A 193 -13.81 21.51 -12.41
N ALA A 194 -12.67 22.10 -12.02
CA ALA A 194 -12.42 22.63 -10.68
C ALA A 194 -12.80 24.12 -10.52
N ASP A 195 -13.57 24.69 -11.43
CA ASP A 195 -14.14 26.04 -11.35
C ASP A 195 -15.47 26.10 -10.57
N VAL A 196 -16.01 24.94 -10.20
CA VAL A 196 -17.17 24.83 -9.30
C VAL A 196 -16.75 25.06 -7.83
N PRO A 197 -17.49 25.86 -7.05
CA PRO A 197 -17.21 26.04 -5.62
C PRO A 197 -17.37 24.70 -4.87
N ASP A 198 -16.37 24.38 -4.05
CA ASP A 198 -16.28 23.25 -3.12
C ASP A 198 -16.92 21.93 -3.60
N ALA A 199 -16.08 20.98 -4.04
CA ALA A 199 -16.56 19.70 -4.55
C ALA A 199 -17.33 18.93 -3.47
N ARG A 200 -18.65 18.84 -3.67
CA ARG A 200 -19.52 17.88 -2.98
C ARG A 200 -18.91 16.48 -3.11
N LEU A 201 -19.22 15.57 -2.18
CA LEU A 201 -18.81 14.17 -2.28
C LEU A 201 -19.39 13.44 -3.51
N ALA A 202 -20.31 14.05 -4.24
CA ALA A 202 -20.88 13.49 -5.47
C ALA A 202 -20.34 14.26 -6.69
N PRO A 203 -20.10 13.56 -7.83
CA PRO A 203 -19.75 14.21 -9.08
C PRO A 203 -20.79 15.26 -9.51
N THR A 204 -20.36 16.28 -10.26
CA THR A 204 -21.25 17.26 -10.89
C THR A 204 -21.94 16.67 -12.13
N GLU A 205 -22.90 17.39 -12.70
CA GLU A 205 -23.52 17.01 -13.98
C GLU A 205 -22.50 16.96 -15.14
N ASP A 206 -21.41 17.73 -15.02
CA ASP A 206 -20.32 17.80 -16.00
C ASP A 206 -19.21 16.75 -15.76
N ALA A 207 -19.46 15.77 -14.89
CA ALA A 207 -18.46 14.74 -14.60
C ALA A 207 -18.33 13.71 -15.72
N GLU A 208 -17.08 13.41 -16.08
CA GLU A 208 -16.72 12.40 -17.05
C GLU A 208 -16.02 11.21 -16.39
N THR A 209 -16.27 10.01 -16.91
CA THR A 209 -15.56 8.79 -16.49
C THR A 209 -14.25 8.70 -17.27
N ILE A 210 -13.12 8.64 -16.56
CA ILE A 210 -11.80 8.53 -17.19
C ILE A 210 -11.32 7.08 -17.26
N LEU A 211 -11.74 6.25 -16.30
CA LEU A 211 -11.43 4.81 -16.27
C LEU A 211 -12.56 4.02 -15.61
N ASP A 212 -13.00 2.96 -16.27
CA ASP A 212 -14.00 2.02 -15.78
C ASP A 212 -13.33 0.65 -15.56
N GLU A 213 -12.93 0.37 -14.31
CA GLU A 213 -12.32 -0.93 -13.99
C GLU A 213 -13.31 -2.10 -14.19
N PRO A 214 -14.61 -2.02 -13.84
CA PRO A 214 -15.57 -3.08 -14.15
C PRO A 214 -15.61 -3.50 -15.63
N GLU A 215 -15.60 -2.55 -16.57
CA GLU A 215 -15.58 -2.91 -18.00
C GLU A 215 -14.24 -3.51 -18.42
N LEU A 216 -13.12 -3.03 -17.87
CA LEU A 216 -11.79 -3.63 -18.11
C LEU A 216 -11.67 -5.05 -17.53
N ALA A 217 -12.32 -5.33 -16.40
CA ALA A 217 -12.29 -6.63 -15.73
C ALA A 217 -13.21 -7.68 -16.39
N LYS A 218 -14.08 -7.27 -17.31
CA LYS A 218 -15.14 -8.11 -17.85
C LYS A 218 -14.60 -9.30 -18.63
N GLY A 219 -15.00 -10.50 -18.20
CA GLY A 219 -14.58 -11.76 -18.83
C GLY A 219 -13.19 -12.23 -18.41
N LEU A 220 -12.52 -11.54 -17.47
CA LEU A 220 -11.25 -11.97 -16.89
C LEU A 220 -11.49 -12.73 -15.57
N GLU A 221 -10.67 -13.75 -15.31
CA GLU A 221 -10.68 -14.47 -14.02
C GLU A 221 -10.02 -13.64 -12.90
N TYR A 222 -9.12 -12.72 -13.29
CA TYR A 222 -8.44 -11.81 -12.40
C TYR A 222 -8.28 -10.44 -13.06
N PHE A 223 -8.41 -9.38 -12.28
CA PHE A 223 -8.10 -8.03 -12.71
C PHE A 223 -7.57 -7.20 -11.54
N ARG A 224 -6.53 -6.43 -11.80
CA ARG A 224 -5.98 -5.43 -10.88
C ARG A 224 -5.46 -4.22 -11.66
N LEU A 225 -5.92 -3.03 -11.27
CA LEU A 225 -5.27 -1.78 -11.64
C LEU A 225 -3.97 -1.63 -10.83
N GLY A 226 -2.84 -1.48 -11.52
CA GLY A 226 -1.51 -1.29 -10.93
C GLY A 226 -1.20 0.18 -10.66
N ALA A 227 -1.37 1.03 -11.67
CA ALA A 227 -1.12 2.46 -11.58
C ALA A 227 -2.13 3.25 -12.41
N LEU A 228 -2.32 4.52 -12.03
CA LEU A 228 -3.09 5.52 -12.76
C LEU A 228 -2.40 6.87 -12.54
N ALA A 229 -2.01 7.53 -13.63
CA ALA A 229 -1.33 8.83 -13.64
C ALA A 229 -1.90 9.70 -14.76
N VAL A 230 -2.62 10.74 -14.40
CA VAL A 230 -3.06 11.77 -15.35
C VAL A 230 -1.91 12.75 -15.60
N SER A 231 -1.78 13.19 -16.84
CA SER A 231 -0.74 14.13 -17.28
C SER A 231 -0.94 15.51 -16.66
N ASN A 232 0.10 16.35 -16.67
CA ASN A 232 0.07 17.66 -16.00
C ASN A 232 -0.98 18.60 -16.60
N GLY A 233 -1.17 18.56 -17.91
CA GLY A 233 -2.23 19.28 -18.63
C GLY A 233 -3.61 18.64 -18.51
N GLY A 234 -3.70 17.44 -17.94
CA GLY A 234 -4.96 16.72 -17.79
C GLY A 234 -5.56 16.31 -19.13
N GLN A 235 -4.77 15.92 -20.13
CA GLN A 235 -5.29 15.42 -21.41
C GLN A 235 -4.97 13.95 -21.63
N LEU A 236 -3.87 13.46 -21.06
CA LEU A 236 -3.47 12.08 -21.18
C LEU A 236 -3.57 11.37 -19.83
N MET A 237 -3.78 10.07 -19.86
CA MET A 237 -3.72 9.20 -18.68
C MET A 237 -2.91 7.96 -19.00
N ALA A 238 -1.85 7.73 -18.25
CA ALA A 238 -1.15 6.46 -18.23
C ALA A 238 -1.74 5.58 -17.13
N TYR A 239 -2.09 4.34 -17.45
CA TYR A 239 -2.54 3.38 -16.46
C TYR A 239 -1.99 1.99 -16.76
N SER A 240 -1.86 1.15 -15.74
CA SER A 240 -1.33 -0.20 -15.89
C SER A 240 -2.21 -1.26 -15.26
N THR A 241 -2.28 -2.46 -15.85
CA THR A 241 -3.18 -3.54 -15.42
C THR A 241 -2.48 -4.89 -15.36
N ASP A 242 -2.87 -5.72 -14.39
CA ASP A 242 -2.55 -7.14 -14.28
C ASP A 242 -3.88 -7.93 -14.40
N THR A 243 -3.90 -8.90 -15.29
CA THR A 243 -5.10 -9.68 -15.66
C THR A 243 -4.99 -11.16 -15.30
N ASN A 244 -3.91 -11.58 -14.62
CA ASN A 244 -3.69 -12.98 -14.26
C ASN A 244 -3.07 -13.19 -12.86
N GLY A 245 -2.80 -12.12 -12.11
CA GLY A 245 -2.29 -12.20 -10.73
C GLY A 245 -0.80 -12.44 -10.64
N SER A 246 -0.06 -12.33 -11.76
CA SER A 246 1.40 -12.44 -11.78
C SER A 246 2.12 -11.24 -11.19
N GLU A 247 1.37 -10.17 -10.87
CA GLU A 247 1.86 -8.84 -10.53
C GLU A 247 2.67 -8.16 -11.64
N ARG A 248 2.61 -8.69 -12.88
CA ARG A 248 3.23 -8.09 -14.06
C ARG A 248 2.25 -7.15 -14.74
N PHE A 249 2.57 -5.86 -14.78
CA PHE A 249 1.64 -4.86 -15.28
C PHE A 249 1.97 -4.41 -16.70
N ARG A 250 0.93 -4.40 -17.53
CA ARG A 250 0.95 -3.75 -18.84
C ARG A 250 0.50 -2.31 -18.71
N LEU A 251 1.38 -1.35 -19.00
CA LEU A 251 1.12 0.08 -18.99
C LEU A 251 0.69 0.54 -20.39
N VAL A 252 -0.37 1.35 -20.45
CA VAL A 252 -0.90 1.98 -21.68
C VAL A 252 -1.20 3.45 -21.45
N VAL A 253 -1.33 4.21 -22.54
CA VAL A 253 -1.72 5.62 -22.52
C VAL A 253 -3.09 5.80 -23.17
N LYS A 254 -3.94 6.62 -22.55
CA LYS A 254 -5.26 7.00 -23.04
C LYS A 254 -5.32 8.52 -23.24
N ASP A 255 -5.86 8.96 -24.36
CA ASP A 255 -6.29 10.35 -24.55
C ASP A 255 -7.68 10.53 -23.93
N LEU A 256 -7.79 11.41 -22.94
CA LEU A 256 -9.03 11.64 -22.20
C LEU A 256 -10.02 12.52 -22.96
N GLY A 257 -9.59 13.25 -23.99
CA GLY A 257 -10.45 14.07 -24.83
C GLY A 257 -11.15 13.26 -25.93
N SER A 258 -10.45 12.30 -26.54
CA SER A 258 -11.04 11.39 -27.53
C SER A 258 -11.60 10.09 -26.95
N ASP A 259 -11.22 9.76 -25.70
CA ASP A 259 -11.49 8.48 -25.05
C ASP A 259 -10.78 7.27 -25.69
N GLU A 260 -9.77 7.52 -26.54
CA GLU A 260 -9.04 6.48 -27.27
C GLU A 260 -7.73 6.07 -26.57
N LEU A 261 -7.37 4.79 -26.67
CA LEU A 261 -6.03 4.32 -26.32
C LEU A 261 -5.06 4.70 -27.43
N LEU A 262 -3.90 5.23 -27.04
CA LEU A 262 -2.78 5.43 -27.95
C LEU A 262 -2.09 4.09 -28.26
N GLU A 263 -1.22 4.07 -29.26
CA GLU A 263 -0.45 2.88 -29.64
C GLU A 263 0.60 2.48 -28.57
N ASP A 264 0.93 3.41 -27.67
CA ASP A 264 1.90 3.27 -26.60
C ASP A 264 1.50 2.15 -25.61
N ALA A 265 2.36 1.13 -25.52
CA ALA A 265 2.20 0.02 -24.60
C ALA A 265 3.55 -0.50 -24.10
N ILE A 266 3.65 -0.74 -22.80
CA ILE A 266 4.87 -1.18 -22.12
C ILE A 266 4.54 -2.36 -21.21
N GLU A 267 5.21 -3.49 -21.42
CA GLU A 267 5.04 -4.71 -20.63
C GLU A 267 6.00 -4.73 -19.42
N ASP A 268 5.71 -5.61 -18.45
CA ASP A 268 6.57 -5.86 -17.27
C ASP A 268 6.94 -4.59 -16.47
N THR A 269 5.99 -3.68 -16.35
CA THR A 269 6.15 -2.45 -15.56
C THR A 269 5.71 -2.66 -14.11
N ILE A 270 6.25 -1.83 -13.22
CA ILE A 270 5.77 -1.70 -11.83
C ILE A 270 5.80 -0.22 -11.45
N GLY A 271 4.97 0.19 -10.48
CA GLY A 271 4.93 1.57 -9.99
C GLY A 271 4.17 2.53 -10.91
N THR A 272 4.04 3.78 -10.46
CA THR A 272 3.34 4.84 -11.19
C THR A 272 4.31 5.61 -12.08
N PRO A 273 4.02 5.79 -13.39
CA PRO A 273 4.86 6.61 -14.26
C PRO A 273 4.80 8.08 -13.85
N VAL A 274 5.86 8.83 -14.19
CA VAL A 274 5.95 10.27 -13.90
C VAL A 274 6.11 11.04 -15.20
N TRP A 275 5.10 11.84 -15.53
CA TRP A 275 5.04 12.67 -16.72
C TRP A 275 6.11 13.77 -16.74
N ALA A 276 6.65 14.04 -17.92
CA ALA A 276 7.37 15.27 -18.22
C ALA A 276 6.45 16.48 -18.05
N ALA A 277 7.02 17.66 -17.79
CA ALA A 277 6.27 18.89 -17.58
C ALA A 277 5.39 19.30 -18.78
N ASP A 278 5.77 18.87 -19.99
CA ASP A 278 5.06 19.16 -21.25
C ASP A 278 4.17 18.01 -21.73
N ASP A 279 4.02 16.94 -20.93
CA ASP A 279 3.26 15.73 -21.23
C ASP A 279 3.71 14.94 -22.48
N SER A 280 4.86 15.25 -23.09
CA SER A 280 5.35 14.59 -24.31
C SER A 280 6.00 13.23 -24.06
N ALA A 281 6.36 12.96 -22.81
CA ALA A 281 7.11 11.79 -22.37
C ALA A 281 6.81 11.49 -20.90
N PHE A 282 7.21 10.30 -20.44
CA PHE A 282 7.20 9.95 -19.02
C PHE A 282 8.37 9.04 -18.65
N LEU A 283 8.72 9.03 -17.36
CA LEU A 283 9.62 8.04 -16.77
C LEU A 283 8.80 6.89 -16.17
N TYR A 284 9.32 5.67 -16.27
CA TYR A 284 8.73 4.47 -15.67
C TYR A 284 9.83 3.52 -15.16
N THR A 285 9.44 2.57 -14.30
CA THR A 285 10.36 1.58 -13.72
C THR A 285 10.19 0.19 -14.33
N VAL A 286 11.32 -0.47 -14.56
CA VAL A 286 11.42 -1.85 -15.07
C VAL A 286 12.04 -2.75 -14.01
N VAL A 287 11.60 -4.00 -14.00
CA VAL A 287 12.04 -5.06 -13.09
C VAL A 287 13.01 -6.05 -13.72
N ASP A 288 13.86 -6.68 -12.91
CA ASP A 288 14.73 -7.77 -13.34
C ASP A 288 14.07 -9.16 -13.20
N ASP A 289 14.81 -10.22 -13.52
CA ASP A 289 14.34 -11.62 -13.43
C ASP A 289 13.91 -12.05 -12.02
N ASN A 290 14.31 -11.32 -10.97
CA ASN A 290 13.90 -11.56 -9.58
C ASN A 290 12.73 -10.65 -9.16
N TRP A 291 12.07 -10.00 -10.12
CA TRP A 291 10.99 -9.04 -9.90
C TRP A 291 11.40 -7.83 -9.05
N ARG A 292 12.70 -7.46 -9.10
CA ARG A 292 13.23 -6.28 -8.41
C ARG A 292 13.20 -5.08 -9.37
N PRO A 293 12.55 -3.95 -9.02
CA PRO A 293 12.66 -2.72 -9.79
C PRO A 293 14.09 -2.20 -9.71
N TYR A 294 14.77 -2.13 -10.86
CA TYR A 294 16.20 -1.82 -10.91
C TYR A 294 16.55 -0.74 -11.92
N GLN A 295 15.64 -0.40 -12.84
CA GLN A 295 15.95 0.49 -13.95
C GLN A 295 14.83 1.52 -14.12
N VAL A 296 15.23 2.77 -14.39
CA VAL A 296 14.33 3.84 -14.85
C VAL A 296 14.55 4.03 -16.34
N ARG A 297 13.46 4.01 -17.10
CA ARG A 297 13.44 4.27 -18.53
C ARG A 297 12.60 5.48 -18.85
N ARG A 298 12.92 6.12 -19.97
CA ARG A 298 12.13 7.21 -20.55
C ARG A 298 11.40 6.72 -21.77
N HIS A 299 10.08 6.87 -21.75
CA HIS A 299 9.23 6.68 -22.90
C HIS A 299 8.84 8.03 -23.51
N ARG A 300 8.96 8.17 -24.83
CA ARG A 300 8.39 9.29 -25.58
C ARG A 300 7.16 8.81 -26.33
N LEU A 301 6.09 9.59 -26.29
CA LEU A 301 4.84 9.21 -26.92
C LEU A 301 4.98 9.01 -28.44
N GLY A 302 4.42 7.92 -28.93
CA GLY A 302 4.48 7.49 -30.33
C GLY A 302 5.79 6.81 -30.73
N GLU A 303 6.76 6.67 -29.83
CA GLU A 303 7.99 5.90 -30.06
C GLU A 303 7.84 4.44 -29.60
N SER A 304 8.64 3.53 -30.14
CA SER A 304 8.64 2.13 -29.71
C SER A 304 9.29 1.99 -28.33
N ALA A 305 8.58 1.40 -27.37
CA ALA A 305 9.10 1.14 -26.02
C ALA A 305 10.38 0.28 -25.99
N ALA A 306 10.64 -0.50 -27.04
CA ALA A 306 11.88 -1.26 -27.19
C ALA A 306 13.13 -0.37 -27.37
N GLU A 307 12.95 0.89 -27.76
CA GLU A 307 14.02 1.86 -27.98
C GLU A 307 14.14 2.88 -26.82
N ASP A 308 13.32 2.73 -25.78
CA ASP A 308 13.30 3.62 -24.63
C ASP A 308 14.68 3.71 -23.96
N ALA A 309 15.12 4.94 -23.73
CA ALA A 309 16.44 5.19 -23.17
C ALA A 309 16.48 4.83 -21.68
N ILE A 310 17.57 4.18 -21.26
CA ILE A 310 17.89 3.95 -19.85
C ILE A 310 18.34 5.28 -19.24
N VAL A 311 17.58 5.78 -18.27
CA VAL A 311 17.88 7.02 -17.55
C VAL A 311 18.72 6.71 -16.31
N TYR A 312 18.41 5.61 -15.62
CA TYR A 312 19.13 5.15 -14.43
C TYR A 312 19.07 3.62 -14.33
N GLU A 313 20.13 3.01 -13.80
CA GLU A 313 20.20 1.57 -13.55
C GLU A 313 20.92 1.31 -12.21
N GLU A 314 20.30 0.47 -11.37
CA GLU A 314 20.84 0.00 -10.10
C GLU A 314 21.46 -1.39 -10.24
N SER A 315 22.80 -1.42 -10.18
CA SER A 315 23.60 -2.63 -10.31
C SER A 315 23.64 -3.49 -9.04
N ASP A 316 23.38 -2.91 -7.86
CA ASP A 316 23.39 -3.66 -6.60
C ASP A 316 22.04 -4.39 -6.41
N PRO A 317 22.02 -5.74 -6.37
CA PRO A 317 20.79 -6.51 -6.22
C PRO A 317 20.09 -6.31 -4.86
N GLY A 318 20.75 -5.70 -3.88
CA GLY A 318 20.16 -5.33 -2.60
C GLY A 318 19.30 -4.07 -2.64
N PHE A 319 19.40 -3.27 -3.72
CA PHE A 319 18.75 -1.97 -3.83
C PHE A 319 17.56 -2.00 -4.81
N PHE A 320 16.51 -1.28 -4.46
CA PHE A 320 15.28 -1.15 -5.24
C PHE A 320 15.15 0.29 -5.72
N VAL A 321 14.71 0.47 -6.96
CA VAL A 321 14.57 1.78 -7.61
C VAL A 321 13.10 2.21 -7.67
N GLY A 322 12.84 3.48 -7.38
CA GLY A 322 11.54 4.12 -7.53
C GLY A 322 11.66 5.53 -8.10
N ILE A 323 10.55 6.07 -8.59
CA ILE A 323 10.45 7.42 -9.15
C ILE A 323 9.26 8.17 -8.56
N SER A 324 9.40 9.49 -8.43
CA SER A 324 8.32 10.38 -8.00
C SER A 324 8.50 11.78 -8.56
N ALA A 325 7.40 12.47 -8.88
CA ALA A 325 7.46 13.92 -9.03
C ALA A 325 7.71 14.59 -7.67
N SER A 326 8.52 15.64 -7.67
CA SER A 326 8.62 16.56 -6.53
C SER A 326 7.29 17.30 -6.30
N ALA A 327 7.05 17.77 -5.08
CA ALA A 327 5.83 18.52 -4.73
C ALA A 327 5.63 19.75 -5.62
N SER A 328 6.70 20.45 -5.99
CA SER A 328 6.63 21.59 -6.91
C SER A 328 6.46 21.21 -8.39
N LYS A 329 6.47 19.92 -8.73
CA LYS A 329 6.45 19.36 -10.10
C LYS A 329 7.58 19.82 -11.02
N GLN A 330 8.64 20.44 -10.48
CA GLN A 330 9.77 20.95 -11.28
C GLN A 330 10.88 19.92 -11.46
N HIS A 331 10.93 18.91 -10.59
CA HIS A 331 11.88 17.82 -10.66
C HIS A 331 11.17 16.48 -10.59
N ILE A 332 11.71 15.49 -11.30
CA ILE A 332 11.49 14.07 -11.04
C ILE A 332 12.64 13.58 -10.17
N ILE A 333 12.31 12.81 -9.15
CA ILE A 333 13.26 12.26 -8.19
C ILE A 333 13.33 10.76 -8.43
N ILE A 334 14.54 10.27 -8.70
CA ILE A 334 14.85 8.85 -8.70
C ILE A 334 15.39 8.52 -7.31
N HIS A 335 14.78 7.58 -6.62
CA HIS A 335 15.25 7.09 -5.32
C HIS A 335 15.69 5.64 -5.47
N THR A 336 16.83 5.29 -4.89
CA THR A 336 17.30 3.91 -4.79
C THR A 336 17.63 3.60 -3.33
N ALA A 337 17.17 2.46 -2.82
CA ALA A 337 17.38 2.12 -1.42
C ALA A 337 17.42 0.60 -1.16
N ASP A 338 18.18 0.22 -0.15
CA ASP A 338 18.01 -1.06 0.55
C ASP A 338 17.19 -0.82 1.85
N HIS A 339 17.26 -1.75 2.80
CA HIS A 339 16.51 -1.65 4.08
C HIS A 339 17.03 -0.57 5.05
N VAL A 340 18.22 -0.02 4.86
CA VAL A 340 18.91 0.88 5.81
C VAL A 340 19.77 1.96 5.14
N THR A 341 19.81 2.02 3.81
CA THR A 341 20.69 2.90 3.03
C THR A 341 19.92 3.41 1.83
N SER A 342 20.03 4.70 1.53
CA SER A 342 19.40 5.28 0.35
C SER A 342 20.30 6.25 -0.40
N GLU A 343 19.91 6.53 -1.64
CA GLU A 343 20.48 7.52 -2.54
C GLU A 343 19.37 8.08 -3.42
N ALA A 344 19.53 9.33 -3.85
CA ALA A 344 18.55 10.03 -4.66
C ALA A 344 19.21 10.88 -5.73
N TYR A 345 18.57 10.93 -6.88
CA TYR A 345 18.96 11.74 -8.04
C TYR A 345 17.79 12.62 -8.49
N LEU A 346 18.12 13.79 -9.01
CA LEU A 346 17.16 14.76 -9.53
C LEU A 346 17.28 14.90 -11.04
N ILE A 347 16.15 14.96 -11.71
CA ILE A 347 16.03 15.27 -13.14
C ILE A 347 15.05 16.44 -13.25
N PRO A 348 15.37 17.52 -13.99
CA PRO A 348 14.38 18.55 -14.33
C PRO A 348 13.18 17.93 -15.05
N ALA A 349 11.97 18.24 -14.61
CA ALA A 349 10.76 17.64 -15.20
C ALA A 349 10.52 18.10 -16.65
N ASP A 350 11.13 19.21 -17.07
CA ASP A 350 11.07 19.78 -18.42
C ASP A 350 12.20 19.31 -19.36
N ASP A 351 13.15 18.53 -18.86
CA ASP A 351 14.25 17.96 -19.66
C ASP A 351 14.57 16.53 -19.18
N LEU A 352 13.83 15.55 -19.72
CA LEU A 352 14.07 14.13 -19.43
C LEU A 352 15.30 13.56 -20.16
N ASP A 353 16.04 14.34 -20.96
CA ASP A 353 17.36 13.98 -21.49
C ASP A 353 18.49 14.42 -20.55
N ALA A 354 18.19 15.26 -19.55
CA ALA A 354 19.16 15.67 -18.55
C ALA A 354 19.72 14.47 -17.78
N LYS A 355 21.03 14.52 -17.49
CA LYS A 355 21.67 13.50 -16.66
C LYS A 355 21.15 13.58 -15.22
N PRO A 356 20.82 12.45 -14.58
CA PRO A 356 20.41 12.45 -13.18
C PRO A 356 21.48 13.09 -12.29
N ARG A 357 21.10 14.16 -11.56
CA ARG A 357 21.98 14.87 -10.63
C ARG A 357 21.91 14.22 -9.25
N LEU A 358 23.00 13.61 -8.81
CA LEU A 358 23.12 13.04 -7.47
C LEU A 358 22.92 14.11 -6.38
N VAL A 359 22.15 13.77 -5.34
CA VAL A 359 21.97 14.63 -4.16
C VAL A 359 23.11 14.41 -3.16
N ALA A 360 23.24 13.20 -2.62
CA ALA A 360 24.33 12.81 -1.74
C ALA A 360 24.70 11.34 -2.00
N PRO A 361 25.99 10.97 -2.00
CA PRO A 361 26.41 9.60 -2.25
C PRO A 361 25.95 8.66 -1.14
N ARG A 362 25.54 7.44 -1.48
CA ARG A 362 25.15 6.44 -0.47
C ARG A 362 26.27 6.11 0.51
N ARG A 363 25.90 5.89 1.76
CA ARG A 363 26.75 5.40 2.83
C ARG A 363 25.99 4.36 3.65
N ALA A 364 26.61 3.23 3.95
CA ALA A 364 25.93 2.15 4.68
C ALA A 364 25.26 2.65 5.97
N GLY A 365 23.96 2.37 6.13
CA GLY A 365 23.17 2.80 7.28
C GLY A 365 22.69 4.25 7.24
N HIS A 366 22.96 4.99 6.15
CA HIS A 366 22.51 6.36 5.95
C HIS A 366 21.26 6.37 5.06
N GLU A 367 20.14 6.74 5.67
CA GLU A 367 18.86 6.92 5.00
C GLU A 367 18.57 8.42 4.89
N TYR A 368 18.22 8.83 3.67
CA TYR A 368 17.65 10.14 3.39
C TYR A 368 16.62 10.10 2.26
N SER A 369 15.71 11.07 2.30
CA SER A 369 14.74 11.35 1.23
C SER A 369 14.73 12.85 0.96
N VAL A 370 14.48 13.23 -0.29
CA VAL A 370 14.48 14.62 -0.75
C VAL A 370 13.16 14.97 -1.43
N ASP A 371 12.73 16.22 -1.31
CA ASP A 371 11.67 16.80 -2.12
C ASP A 371 11.96 18.30 -2.36
N HIS A 372 11.26 18.94 -3.30
CA HIS A 372 11.52 20.31 -3.74
C HIS A 372 10.42 21.28 -3.28
N GLN A 373 10.83 22.38 -2.66
CA GLN A 373 9.96 23.45 -2.17
C GLN A 373 10.18 24.76 -2.98
N GLY A 374 10.27 24.65 -4.30
CA GLY A 374 10.34 25.79 -5.23
C GLY A 374 11.72 26.45 -5.34
N ASP A 375 12.31 26.91 -4.24
CA ASP A 375 13.62 27.59 -4.20
C ASP A 375 14.68 26.82 -3.39
N ARG A 376 14.27 25.73 -2.73
CA ARG A 376 15.12 24.91 -1.87
C ARG A 376 14.67 23.45 -1.90
N PHE A 377 15.58 22.56 -1.57
CA PHE A 377 15.29 21.15 -1.34
C PHE A 377 15.11 20.91 0.15
N ILE A 378 14.13 20.09 0.50
CA ILE A 378 13.88 19.62 1.85
C ILE A 378 14.33 18.17 1.94
N ILE A 379 15.11 17.86 2.97
CA ILE A 379 15.75 16.57 3.16
C ILE A 379 15.38 16.02 4.53
N ARG A 380 14.83 14.81 4.59
CA ARG A 380 14.78 14.00 5.82
C ARG A 380 15.99 13.08 5.82
N THR A 381 16.78 13.04 6.88
CA THR A 381 18.02 12.25 6.94
C THR A 381 18.31 11.72 8.34
N ASN A 382 18.89 10.52 8.46
CA ASN A 382 19.32 9.92 9.73
C ASN A 382 20.80 10.21 10.09
N ASP A 383 21.46 11.12 9.37
CA ASP A 383 22.90 11.44 9.47
C ASP A 383 23.38 11.81 10.89
N ARG A 384 22.54 12.48 11.67
CA ARG A 384 22.84 12.93 13.05
C ARG A 384 22.11 12.15 14.13
N HIS A 385 20.94 11.58 13.81
CA HIS A 385 20.11 10.85 14.76
C HIS A 385 19.24 9.80 14.05
N LYS A 386 19.04 8.63 14.68
CA LYS A 386 18.25 7.53 14.08
C LYS A 386 16.78 7.87 13.86
N ASN A 387 16.24 8.72 14.73
CA ASN A 387 14.90 9.29 14.58
C ASN A 387 14.82 10.44 13.55
N THR A 388 15.89 10.61 12.77
CA THR A 388 16.07 11.54 11.65
C THR A 388 15.97 13.02 12.01
N ARG A 389 16.48 13.87 11.14
CA ARG A 389 16.24 15.32 11.16
C ARG A 389 15.63 15.74 9.84
N LEU A 390 14.96 16.88 9.84
CA LEU A 390 14.58 17.62 8.64
C LEU A 390 15.61 18.73 8.40
N ALA A 391 16.08 18.86 7.17
CA ALA A 391 17.06 19.83 6.73
C ALA A 391 16.65 20.48 5.41
N ALA A 392 17.31 21.57 5.05
CA ALA A 392 17.18 22.23 3.76
C ALA A 392 18.53 22.43 3.09
N ALA A 393 18.55 22.34 1.77
CA ALA A 393 19.66 22.74 0.90
C ALA A 393 19.16 23.82 -0.07
N THR A 394 19.94 24.90 -0.22
CA THR A 394 19.63 26.02 -1.10
C THR A 394 20.70 26.18 -2.16
N GLY A 395 20.31 26.56 -3.38
CA GLY A 395 21.24 26.72 -4.51
C GLY A 395 21.60 25.38 -5.17
N ASP A 396 22.74 25.36 -5.86
CA ASP A 396 23.15 24.22 -6.69
C ASP A 396 23.92 23.13 -5.93
N ASP A 397 24.48 23.46 -4.76
CA ASP A 397 25.19 22.49 -3.93
C ASP A 397 24.19 21.72 -3.05
N LEU A 398 24.00 20.45 -3.40
CA LEU A 398 23.13 19.51 -2.69
C LEU A 398 23.89 18.56 -1.75
N SER A 399 25.21 18.72 -1.65
CA SER A 399 26.02 17.88 -0.78
C SER A 399 25.59 17.98 0.67
N GLU A 400 25.84 16.92 1.45
CA GLU A 400 25.47 16.87 2.88
C GLU A 400 26.03 18.06 3.68
N THR A 401 27.17 18.62 3.26
CA THR A 401 27.77 19.80 3.91
C THR A 401 26.96 21.09 3.73
N ALA A 402 26.09 21.16 2.73
CA ALA A 402 25.19 22.29 2.49
C ALA A 402 23.87 22.19 3.28
N TRP A 403 23.59 21.06 3.94
CA TRP A 403 22.31 20.82 4.59
C TRP A 403 22.17 21.54 5.94
N THR A 404 21.32 22.56 5.98
CA THR A 404 20.99 23.32 7.19
C THR A 404 19.77 22.72 7.89
N SER A 405 19.87 22.41 9.18
CA SER A 405 18.75 21.81 9.93
C SER A 405 17.54 22.75 10.05
N LEU A 406 16.35 22.19 9.86
CA LEU A 406 15.06 22.82 10.12
C LEU A 406 14.42 22.27 11.39
N LEU A 407 14.52 20.96 11.62
CA LEU A 407 13.98 20.28 12.80
C LEU A 407 14.87 19.08 13.13
N GLU A 408 15.37 19.01 14.36
CA GLU A 408 16.18 17.89 14.83
C GLU A 408 15.30 16.83 15.49
N GLY A 409 15.49 15.56 15.14
CA GLY A 409 14.90 14.45 15.89
C GLY A 409 15.62 14.20 17.21
N SER A 410 15.01 13.39 18.06
CA SER A 410 15.56 12.98 19.36
C SER A 410 15.04 11.59 19.73
N ASP A 411 15.44 11.04 20.88
CA ASP A 411 14.90 9.76 21.37
C ASP A 411 13.36 9.79 21.53
N ALA A 412 12.77 10.97 21.78
CA ALA A 412 11.34 11.15 21.95
C ALA A 412 10.60 11.62 20.68
N LEU A 413 11.30 12.31 19.77
CA LEU A 413 10.73 12.86 18.54
C LEU A 413 11.26 12.08 17.32
N TYR A 414 10.37 11.33 16.68
CA TYR A 414 10.67 10.59 15.46
C TYR A 414 10.01 11.21 14.23
N ILE A 415 10.81 11.81 13.35
CA ILE A 415 10.34 12.35 12.08
C ILE A 415 10.25 11.20 11.08
N ARG A 416 9.05 10.89 10.60
CA ARG A 416 8.83 9.75 9.69
C ARG A 416 8.83 10.16 8.23
N SER A 417 8.16 11.27 7.91
CA SER A 417 8.05 11.78 6.56
C SER A 417 7.66 13.26 6.58
N PHE A 418 7.67 13.89 5.41
CA PHE A 418 7.27 15.28 5.23
C PHE A 418 6.67 15.46 3.84
N GLN A 419 5.94 16.56 3.66
CA GLN A 419 5.52 17.06 2.36
C GLN A 419 5.73 18.59 2.33
N PRO A 420 6.54 19.12 1.40
CA PRO A 420 6.68 20.55 1.21
C PRO A 420 5.50 21.13 0.40
N PHE A 421 5.04 22.30 0.81
CA PHE A 421 4.11 23.17 0.09
C PHE A 421 4.78 24.52 -0.20
N ALA A 422 4.14 25.37 -0.98
CA ALA A 422 4.70 26.68 -1.34
C ALA A 422 5.07 27.51 -0.09
N ASP A 423 4.23 27.52 0.95
CA ASP A 423 4.38 28.43 2.10
C ASP A 423 4.73 27.72 3.43
N PHE A 424 4.67 26.40 3.46
CA PHE A 424 4.93 25.61 4.67
C PHE A 424 5.41 24.19 4.34
N ILE A 425 5.81 23.44 5.35
CA ILE A 425 6.12 22.02 5.29
C ILE A 425 5.22 21.31 6.29
N ALA A 426 4.49 20.29 5.84
CA ALA A 426 3.79 19.38 6.74
C ALA A 426 4.71 18.21 7.09
N VAL A 427 4.96 18.00 8.37
CA VAL A 427 5.84 16.96 8.89
C VAL A 427 5.01 15.92 9.62
N GLN A 428 5.12 14.66 9.21
CA GLN A 428 4.54 13.52 9.91
C GLN A 428 5.58 13.00 10.89
N GLU A 429 5.31 13.20 12.18
CA GLU A 429 6.21 12.82 13.26
C GLU A 429 5.49 11.94 14.28
N ARG A 430 6.27 11.32 15.16
CA ARG A 430 5.76 10.54 16.28
C ARG A 430 6.42 11.03 17.55
N VAL A 431 5.59 11.31 18.54
CA VAL A 431 6.01 11.75 19.88
C VAL A 431 5.44 10.79 20.89
N ASP A 432 6.31 10.13 21.65
CA ASP A 432 5.94 9.12 22.66
C ASP A 432 4.91 8.08 22.16
N GLY A 433 5.05 7.71 20.88
CA GLY A 433 4.22 6.72 20.21
C GLY A 433 2.85 7.16 19.72
N LEU A 434 2.58 8.45 19.66
CA LEU A 434 1.42 9.00 18.96
C LEU A 434 1.87 9.68 17.67
N ASP A 435 1.18 9.40 16.58
CA ASP A 435 1.37 10.09 15.31
C ASP A 435 0.90 11.55 15.47
N GLN A 436 1.65 12.48 14.90
CA GLN A 436 1.40 13.93 14.97
C GLN A 436 1.66 14.56 13.59
N ILE A 437 0.97 15.66 13.32
CA ILE A 437 1.25 16.52 12.16
C ILE A 437 1.76 17.87 12.68
N ARG A 438 2.99 18.23 12.28
CA ARG A 438 3.57 19.55 12.53
C ARG A 438 3.60 20.35 11.24
N LEU A 439 3.19 21.60 11.29
CA LEU A 439 3.37 22.57 10.21
C LEU A 439 4.57 23.45 10.52
N ILE A 440 5.47 23.64 9.57
CA ILE A 440 6.62 24.55 9.66
C ILE A 440 6.51 25.58 8.55
N ASP A 441 6.35 26.86 8.88
CA ASP A 441 6.25 27.93 7.88
C ASP A 441 7.61 28.31 7.27
N ARG A 442 7.60 29.23 6.30
CA ARG A 442 8.84 29.78 5.68
C ARG A 442 9.74 30.54 6.66
N ALA A 443 9.19 31.12 7.73
CA ALA A 443 9.96 31.82 8.77
C ALA A 443 10.57 30.86 9.81
N GLY A 444 10.22 29.58 9.77
CA GLY A 444 10.65 28.55 10.72
C GLY A 444 9.78 28.46 11.96
N GLN A 445 8.64 29.16 12.03
CA GLN A 445 7.66 28.96 13.08
C GLN A 445 6.97 27.61 12.86
N SER A 446 6.63 26.92 13.96
CA SER A 446 5.97 25.63 13.85
C SER A 446 4.86 25.44 14.89
N ALA A 447 3.84 24.68 14.51
CA ALA A 447 2.72 24.31 15.35
C ALA A 447 2.27 22.88 15.04
N HIS A 448 1.74 22.19 16.05
CA HIS A 448 1.05 20.92 15.87
C HIS A 448 -0.42 21.14 15.55
N ILE A 449 -1.00 20.20 14.78
CA ILE A 449 -2.44 20.09 14.65
C ILE A 449 -2.97 19.26 15.81
N ASP A 450 -3.94 19.81 16.55
CA ASP A 450 -4.57 19.12 17.67
C ASP A 450 -5.66 18.15 17.19
N PHE A 451 -5.75 17.00 17.85
CA PHE A 451 -6.75 15.96 17.56
C PHE A 451 -7.55 15.61 18.83
N PRO A 452 -8.83 15.21 18.70
CA PRO A 452 -9.75 15.15 19.82
C PRO A 452 -9.52 13.98 20.79
N GLU A 453 -8.81 12.92 20.38
CA GLU A 453 -8.67 11.69 21.17
C GLU A 453 -7.24 11.49 21.69
N ALA A 454 -7.09 10.74 22.78
CA ALA A 454 -5.78 10.48 23.40
C ALA A 454 -4.97 9.37 22.70
N ALA A 455 -5.61 8.55 21.86
CA ALA A 455 -4.96 7.49 21.08
C ALA A 455 -5.64 7.38 19.71
N TYR A 456 -4.89 7.71 18.67
CA TYR A 456 -5.35 7.79 17.29
C TYR A 456 -4.19 7.50 16.33
N ALA A 457 -4.53 7.41 15.04
CA ALA A 457 -3.58 7.47 13.95
C ALA A 457 -4.00 8.62 13.02
N VAL A 458 -3.01 9.40 12.60
CA VAL A 458 -3.20 10.47 11.61
C VAL A 458 -2.08 10.41 10.58
N ASN A 459 -2.42 10.64 9.32
CA ASN A 459 -1.46 10.77 8.23
C ASN A 459 -1.92 11.87 7.27
N LEU A 460 -0.98 12.39 6.46
CA LEU A 460 -1.36 13.25 5.33
C LEU A 460 -2.24 12.46 4.36
N GLY A 461 -3.31 13.10 3.89
CA GLY A 461 -4.14 12.60 2.80
C GLY A 461 -3.58 12.98 1.43
N ASN A 462 -4.43 12.90 0.40
CA ASN A 462 -4.02 13.28 -0.95
C ASN A 462 -4.02 14.82 -1.10
N ASN A 463 -2.82 15.40 -1.21
CA ASN A 463 -2.58 16.84 -1.31
C ASN A 463 -1.70 17.15 -2.54
N PRO A 464 -2.23 17.07 -3.78
CA PRO A 464 -1.41 17.23 -4.98
C PRO A 464 -1.10 18.70 -5.31
N GLU A 465 -1.88 19.65 -4.78
CA GLU A 465 -1.69 21.09 -5.01
C GLU A 465 -0.54 21.64 -4.16
N PHE A 466 0.52 22.11 -4.82
CA PHE A 466 1.69 22.70 -4.16
C PHE A 466 1.35 24.02 -3.45
N GLN A 467 0.47 24.82 -4.05
CA GLN A 467 -0.11 26.01 -3.45
C GLN A 467 -1.49 25.67 -2.89
N THR A 468 -1.64 25.70 -1.57
CA THR A 468 -2.90 25.40 -0.90
C THR A 468 -3.10 26.24 0.36
N ARG A 469 -4.36 26.42 0.74
CA ARG A 469 -4.78 27.02 2.02
C ARG A 469 -5.39 26.01 3.00
N SER A 470 -5.52 24.75 2.57
CA SER A 470 -5.99 23.66 3.40
C SER A 470 -5.11 22.42 3.23
N LEU A 471 -5.07 21.60 4.27
CA LEU A 471 -4.31 20.36 4.30
C LEU A 471 -5.25 19.19 4.52
N ARG A 472 -5.33 18.27 3.56
CA ARG A 472 -6.11 17.05 3.69
C ARG A 472 -5.41 16.05 4.60
N LEU A 473 -6.14 15.52 5.57
CA LEU A 473 -5.68 14.57 6.58
C LEU A 473 -6.58 13.33 6.60
N ASN A 474 -5.98 12.17 6.83
CA ASN A 474 -6.71 10.94 7.17
C ASN A 474 -6.54 10.66 8.66
N TYR A 475 -7.65 10.51 9.36
CA TYR A 475 -7.71 10.31 10.80
C TYR A 475 -8.53 9.06 11.14
N THR A 476 -8.10 8.30 12.14
CA THR A 476 -8.88 7.21 12.73
C THR A 476 -8.45 6.98 14.17
N SER A 477 -9.32 6.38 14.97
CA SER A 477 -8.99 5.83 16.28
C SER A 477 -9.63 4.46 16.44
N MET A 478 -9.40 3.77 17.56
CA MET A 478 -10.09 2.49 17.81
C MET A 478 -11.61 2.62 17.96
N VAL A 479 -12.15 3.85 18.11
CA VAL A 479 -13.60 4.15 18.21
C VAL A 479 -14.09 5.18 17.19
N THR A 480 -13.21 5.81 16.42
CA THR A 480 -13.57 6.75 15.35
C THR A 480 -13.28 6.10 14.00
N PRO A 481 -14.33 5.79 13.19
CA PRO A 481 -14.16 5.30 11.82
C PRO A 481 -13.28 6.21 10.96
N ASP A 482 -12.74 5.66 9.88
CA ASP A 482 -11.87 6.39 8.95
C ASP A 482 -12.52 7.72 8.54
N THR A 483 -11.84 8.82 8.87
CA THR A 483 -12.34 10.19 8.67
C THR A 483 -11.33 10.98 7.85
N VAL A 484 -11.83 11.64 6.80
CA VAL A 484 -11.07 12.58 5.99
C VAL A 484 -11.40 13.99 6.46
N TYR A 485 -10.38 14.73 6.88
CA TYR A 485 -10.49 16.14 7.24
C TYR A 485 -9.78 17.01 6.20
N ASP A 486 -10.29 18.22 5.99
CA ASP A 486 -9.52 19.33 5.47
C ASP A 486 -9.21 20.28 6.65
N TYR A 487 -7.93 20.49 6.93
CA TYR A 487 -7.46 21.42 7.96
C TYR A 487 -7.22 22.80 7.33
N HIS A 488 -7.95 23.82 7.78
CA HIS A 488 -7.85 25.18 7.27
C HIS A 488 -6.68 25.92 7.91
N LEU A 489 -5.73 26.39 7.10
CA LEU A 489 -4.49 27.01 7.60
C LEU A 489 -4.70 28.40 8.21
N ASP A 490 -5.83 29.05 7.92
CA ASP A 490 -6.09 30.43 8.32
C ASP A 490 -6.55 30.55 9.78
N ASP A 491 -7.38 29.62 10.23
CA ASP A 491 -8.01 29.61 11.55
C ASP A 491 -7.76 28.32 12.33
N GLY A 492 -7.18 27.30 11.70
CA GLY A 492 -6.89 26.02 12.32
C GLY A 492 -8.11 25.10 12.47
N GLU A 493 -9.19 25.33 11.72
CA GLU A 493 -10.39 24.49 11.78
C GLU A 493 -10.18 23.14 11.08
N LEU A 494 -10.64 22.05 11.71
CA LEU A 494 -10.75 20.72 11.10
C LEU A 494 -12.17 20.52 10.53
N GLU A 495 -12.31 20.63 9.22
CA GLU A 495 -13.56 20.37 8.52
C GLU A 495 -13.67 18.89 8.13
N SER A 496 -14.70 18.20 8.64
CA SER A 496 -14.94 16.79 8.26
C SER A 496 -15.52 16.70 6.86
N ARG A 497 -14.76 16.11 5.93
CA ARG A 497 -15.18 15.91 4.55
C ARG A 497 -15.90 14.59 4.35
N LYS A 498 -15.43 13.53 5.02
CA LYS A 498 -16.07 12.21 4.99
C LYS A 498 -15.76 11.44 6.27
N VAL A 499 -16.79 10.86 6.88
CA VAL A 499 -16.65 9.82 7.90
C VAL A 499 -17.16 8.53 7.29
N ARG A 500 -16.35 7.46 7.35
CA ARG A 500 -16.75 6.12 6.90
C ARG A 500 -18.03 5.71 7.64
N GLN A 501 -19.09 5.49 6.87
CA GLN A 501 -20.36 5.03 7.40
C GLN A 501 -20.28 3.56 7.77
N ILE A 502 -20.92 3.18 8.88
CA ILE A 502 -21.07 1.80 9.32
C ILE A 502 -22.58 1.50 9.37
N PRO A 503 -23.18 1.05 8.26
CA PRO A 503 -24.65 1.00 8.11
C PRO A 503 -25.36 0.12 9.13
N SER A 504 -24.67 -0.84 9.75
CA SER A 504 -25.21 -1.69 10.81
C SER A 504 -25.50 -0.95 12.14
N GLY A 505 -25.36 0.38 12.21
CA GLY A 505 -25.74 1.18 13.37
C GLY A 505 -24.63 1.34 14.42
N TYR A 506 -23.39 1.64 13.98
CA TYR A 506 -22.29 1.90 14.92
C TYR A 506 -22.55 3.15 15.78
N ASP A 507 -22.43 3.00 17.09
CA ASP A 507 -22.46 4.10 18.06
C ASP A 507 -21.16 4.12 18.86
N ALA A 508 -20.30 5.10 18.57
CA ALA A 508 -19.02 5.28 19.24
C ALA A 508 -19.17 5.44 20.76
N SER A 509 -20.31 5.96 21.25
CA SER A 509 -20.55 6.20 22.67
C SER A 509 -20.59 4.92 23.51
N LEU A 510 -20.76 3.75 22.88
CA LEU A 510 -20.79 2.45 23.54
C LEU A 510 -19.40 1.88 23.82
N TYR A 511 -18.36 2.44 23.20
CA TYR A 511 -16.99 1.95 23.26
C TYR A 511 -16.08 2.93 23.99
N ILE A 512 -14.97 2.42 24.49
CA ILE A 512 -13.91 3.22 25.11
C ILE A 512 -12.55 2.72 24.65
N THR A 513 -11.64 3.67 24.41
CA THR A 513 -10.23 3.41 24.15
C THR A 513 -9.43 3.77 25.38
N GLU A 514 -8.52 2.88 25.77
CA GLU A 514 -7.59 3.08 26.89
C GLU A 514 -6.17 2.83 26.39
N ARG A 515 -5.20 3.61 26.88
CA ARG A 515 -3.77 3.38 26.60
C ARG A 515 -3.07 3.02 27.90
N LEU A 516 -2.47 1.84 27.93
CA LEU A 516 -1.68 1.35 29.06
C LEU A 516 -0.20 1.29 28.71
N SER A 517 0.63 1.25 29.75
CA SER A 517 2.06 1.03 29.63
C SER A 517 2.45 -0.18 30.47
N VAL A 518 2.92 -1.25 29.81
CA VAL A 518 3.23 -2.53 30.43
C VAL A 518 4.75 -2.69 30.55
N PRO A 519 5.30 -2.94 31.76
CA PRO A 519 6.72 -3.24 31.89
C PRO A 519 7.05 -4.61 31.27
N ALA A 520 8.00 -4.63 30.35
CA ALA A 520 8.61 -5.85 29.82
C ALA A 520 9.60 -6.45 30.83
N ARG A 521 10.10 -7.65 30.52
CA ARG A 521 11.07 -8.41 31.36
C ARG A 521 12.36 -7.65 31.67
N ASP A 522 12.74 -6.70 30.80
CA ASP A 522 13.92 -5.84 30.92
C ASP A 522 13.57 -4.43 31.46
N GLY A 523 12.33 -4.21 31.90
CA GLY A 523 11.86 -2.94 32.44
C GLY A 523 11.36 -1.93 31.40
N ALA A 524 11.57 -2.19 30.10
CA ALA A 524 11.08 -1.32 29.03
C ALA A 524 9.55 -1.20 29.08
N LYS A 525 9.04 0.00 28.82
CA LYS A 525 7.60 0.31 28.92
C LYS A 525 6.94 0.13 27.56
N VAL A 526 6.27 -1.01 27.36
CA VAL A 526 5.56 -1.34 26.11
C VAL A 526 4.18 -0.68 26.13
N PRO A 527 3.87 0.23 25.19
CA PRO A 527 2.54 0.80 25.07
C PRO A 527 1.54 -0.27 24.61
N VAL A 528 0.31 -0.21 25.10
CA VAL A 528 -0.79 -1.07 24.66
C VAL A 528 -2.03 -0.21 24.46
N SER A 529 -2.60 -0.25 23.26
CA SER A 529 -3.90 0.39 22.97
C SER A 529 -5.01 -0.65 23.10
N ILE A 530 -6.03 -0.33 23.88
CA ILE A 530 -7.10 -1.26 24.25
C ILE A 530 -8.43 -0.64 23.85
N VAL A 531 -9.31 -1.42 23.25
CA VAL A 531 -10.70 -1.05 22.98
C VAL A 531 -11.64 -2.12 23.49
N ARG A 532 -12.76 -1.68 24.07
CA ARG A 532 -13.84 -2.53 24.56
C ARG A 532 -15.15 -1.77 24.59
N ARG A 533 -16.27 -2.50 24.71
CA ARG A 533 -17.52 -1.88 25.16
C ARG A 533 -17.36 -1.40 26.60
N LYS A 534 -17.99 -0.27 26.94
CA LYS A 534 -17.94 0.32 28.28
C LYS A 534 -18.41 -0.63 29.37
N GLU A 535 -19.42 -1.45 29.05
CA GLU A 535 -20.04 -2.43 29.95
C GLU A 535 -19.28 -3.75 30.07
N THR A 536 -18.28 -4.02 29.22
CA THR A 536 -17.47 -5.25 29.30
C THR A 536 -16.71 -5.29 30.63
N PRO A 537 -16.84 -6.36 31.45
CA PRO A 537 -16.13 -6.49 32.71
C PRO A 537 -14.61 -6.50 32.54
N THR A 538 -13.90 -5.87 33.47
CA THR A 538 -12.42 -5.82 33.51
C THR A 538 -11.85 -6.59 34.71
N ASP A 539 -12.61 -7.53 35.26
CA ASP A 539 -12.26 -8.36 36.43
C ASP A 539 -11.52 -9.67 36.05
N GLY A 540 -11.17 -9.82 34.77
CA GLY A 540 -10.51 -11.01 34.22
C GLY A 540 -11.47 -12.07 33.65
N SER A 541 -12.79 -11.85 33.71
CA SER A 541 -13.77 -12.78 33.13
C SER A 541 -13.97 -12.62 31.61
N ALA A 542 -13.67 -11.45 31.05
CA ALA A 542 -13.83 -11.17 29.62
C ALA A 542 -12.71 -11.80 28.77
N PRO A 543 -13.02 -12.37 27.59
CA PRO A 543 -12.00 -12.86 26.68
C PRO A 543 -11.20 -11.71 26.05
N LEU A 544 -9.91 -11.96 25.77
CA LEU A 544 -8.99 -10.97 25.21
C LEU A 544 -8.52 -11.42 23.82
N TYR A 545 -8.69 -10.56 22.82
CA TYR A 545 -8.00 -10.63 21.54
C TYR A 545 -6.77 -9.69 21.59
N LEU A 546 -5.57 -10.26 21.68
CA LEU A 546 -4.32 -9.51 21.70
C LEU A 546 -3.61 -9.64 20.36
N TYR A 547 -3.40 -8.52 19.68
CA TYR A 547 -2.69 -8.44 18.41
C TYR A 547 -1.32 -7.77 18.56
N ALA A 548 -0.34 -8.26 17.79
CA ALA A 548 0.98 -7.66 17.66
C ALA A 548 1.61 -8.05 16.31
N TYR A 549 2.54 -7.22 15.82
CA TYR A 549 3.32 -7.50 14.61
C TYR A 549 4.82 -7.55 14.91
N GLY A 550 5.47 -6.41 15.19
CA GLY A 550 6.83 -6.39 15.74
C GLY A 550 7.96 -6.71 14.74
N ALA A 551 7.82 -6.32 13.47
CA ALA A 551 8.88 -6.49 12.48
C ALA A 551 8.94 -5.31 11.48
N TYR A 552 10.09 -5.17 10.82
CA TYR A 552 10.37 -4.20 9.75
C TYR A 552 10.25 -2.71 10.12
N GLY A 553 10.14 -2.40 11.41
CA GLY A 553 9.80 -1.05 11.84
C GLY A 553 8.35 -0.70 11.52
N HIS A 554 7.49 -1.66 11.18
CA HIS A 554 6.08 -1.39 10.90
C HIS A 554 5.30 -1.21 12.20
N ALA A 555 5.00 0.04 12.58
CA ALA A 555 4.07 0.35 13.67
C ALA A 555 2.63 -0.12 13.38
N ILE A 556 1.92 -0.57 14.41
CA ILE A 556 0.51 -0.96 14.27
C ILE A 556 -0.39 0.16 14.79
N PRO A 557 -1.03 0.94 13.90
CA PRO A 557 -1.80 2.10 14.33
C PRO A 557 -3.02 1.68 15.18
N PRO A 558 -3.37 2.44 16.23
CA PRO A 558 -4.59 2.25 17.01
C PRO A 558 -5.82 2.72 16.24
N SER A 559 -6.14 2.00 15.15
CA SER A 559 -7.15 2.35 14.15
C SER A 559 -8.47 1.61 14.34
N PHE A 560 -9.51 2.13 13.69
CA PHE A 560 -10.83 1.55 13.63
C PHE A 560 -10.84 0.26 12.82
N SER A 561 -11.70 -0.67 13.19
CA SER A 561 -11.91 -1.89 12.43
C SER A 561 -13.36 -2.33 12.57
N ALA A 562 -14.11 -2.27 11.48
CA ALA A 562 -15.50 -2.70 11.45
C ALA A 562 -15.65 -4.21 11.74
N SER A 563 -14.69 -5.04 11.33
CA SER A 563 -14.70 -6.47 11.64
C SER A 563 -14.50 -6.75 13.13
N ARG A 564 -13.68 -5.93 13.82
CA ARG A 564 -13.44 -6.05 15.27
C ARG A 564 -14.71 -5.88 16.10
N LEU A 565 -15.73 -5.16 15.61
CA LEU A 565 -17.00 -4.98 16.32
C LEU A 565 -17.68 -6.32 16.64
N SER A 566 -17.56 -7.34 15.78
CA SER A 566 -18.14 -8.67 16.08
C SER A 566 -17.56 -9.32 17.33
N LEU A 567 -16.31 -9.02 17.68
CA LEU A 567 -15.68 -9.43 18.94
C LEU A 567 -16.17 -8.55 20.10
N LEU A 568 -16.10 -7.22 19.95
CA LEU A 568 -16.44 -6.27 21.01
C LEU A 568 -17.89 -6.40 21.46
N ASP A 569 -18.81 -6.60 20.52
CA ASP A 569 -20.24 -6.78 20.78
C ASP A 569 -20.57 -8.13 21.43
N ARG A 570 -19.60 -9.06 21.46
CA ARG A 570 -19.67 -10.35 22.16
C ARG A 570 -18.88 -10.36 23.46
N GLY A 571 -18.52 -9.18 23.98
CA GLY A 571 -17.86 -9.01 25.27
C GLY A 571 -16.35 -9.24 25.24
N PHE A 572 -15.72 -9.35 24.07
CA PHE A 572 -14.26 -9.36 24.00
C PHE A 572 -13.68 -7.98 24.29
N ILE A 573 -12.52 -7.98 24.92
CA ILE A 573 -11.58 -6.87 24.91
C ILE A 573 -10.62 -7.09 23.74
N ALA A 574 -10.35 -6.06 22.96
CA ALA A 574 -9.32 -6.12 21.91
C ALA A 574 -8.17 -5.18 22.25
N ALA A 575 -6.94 -5.67 22.09
CA ALA A 575 -5.74 -4.91 22.41
C ALA A 575 -4.69 -5.04 21.30
N ILE A 576 -3.95 -3.96 21.09
CA ILE A 576 -2.77 -3.90 20.23
C ILE A 576 -1.57 -3.66 21.15
N ALA A 577 -0.65 -4.63 21.21
CA ALA A 577 0.62 -4.46 21.88
C ALA A 577 1.66 -3.91 20.90
N HIS A 578 2.14 -2.69 21.18
CA HIS A 578 3.10 -1.96 20.36
C HIS A 578 4.53 -2.44 20.67
N ILE A 579 4.79 -3.72 20.38
CA ILE A 579 6.03 -4.42 20.73
C ILE A 579 7.23 -3.93 19.93
N ARG A 580 8.44 -4.20 20.43
CA ARG A 580 9.70 -3.94 19.72
C ARG A 580 9.73 -4.65 18.36
N GLY A 581 10.53 -4.11 17.45
CA GLY A 581 10.58 -4.53 16.06
C GLY A 581 9.58 -3.79 15.15
N GLY A 582 8.56 -3.14 15.73
CA GLY A 582 7.90 -1.97 15.15
C GLY A 582 8.67 -0.69 15.50
N ASP A 583 8.29 0.44 14.90
CA ASP A 583 8.86 1.77 15.18
C ASP A 583 7.92 2.65 16.04
N ASP A 584 6.99 2.02 16.79
CA ASP A 584 5.93 2.70 17.55
C ASP A 584 6.46 3.66 18.62
N LEU A 585 7.73 3.57 19.05
CA LEU A 585 8.36 4.56 19.93
C LEU A 585 9.54 5.27 19.26
N GLY A 586 9.69 5.14 17.95
CA GLY A 586 10.84 5.59 17.17
C GLY A 586 11.70 4.44 16.68
N TYR A 587 12.70 4.76 15.86
CA TYR A 587 13.56 3.78 15.18
C TYR A 587 14.36 2.91 16.17
N HIS A 588 14.70 3.46 17.35
CA HIS A 588 15.37 2.69 18.40
C HIS A 588 14.53 1.48 18.87
N TRP A 589 13.20 1.58 18.80
CA TRP A 589 12.27 0.51 19.17
C TRP A 589 12.30 -0.65 18.17
N TYR A 590 12.49 -0.32 16.89
CA TYR A 590 12.69 -1.29 15.82
C TYR A 590 14.02 -2.02 15.99
N GLU A 591 15.12 -1.28 16.19
CA GLU A 591 16.44 -1.86 16.40
C GLU A 591 16.50 -2.78 17.62
N ALA A 592 15.69 -2.48 18.64
CA ALA A 592 15.58 -3.28 19.85
C ALA A 592 14.82 -4.60 19.66
N GLY A 593 14.24 -4.87 18.48
CA GLY A 593 13.52 -6.11 18.15
C GLY A 593 14.00 -6.79 16.86
N LYS A 594 15.20 -6.46 16.36
CA LYS A 594 15.76 -7.08 15.14
C LYS A 594 17.12 -7.75 15.38
N LEU A 595 17.52 -8.60 14.43
CA LEU A 595 18.80 -9.31 14.42
C LEU A 595 19.05 -10.09 15.72
N THR A 596 20.11 -9.75 16.47
CA THR A 596 20.50 -10.44 17.71
C THR A 596 19.71 -9.98 18.94
N ARG A 597 18.75 -9.08 18.77
CA ARG A 597 17.90 -8.52 19.84
C ARG A 597 16.42 -8.93 19.72
N ARG A 598 16.12 -9.99 18.96
CA ARG A 598 14.76 -10.54 18.84
C ARG A 598 14.24 -11.14 20.14
#